data_AF-A0A9P7KK72-F1
#
_entry.id   AF-A0A9P7KK72-F1
#
_cell.length_a   1.000
_cell.length_b   1.000
_cell.length_c   1.000
_cell.angle_alpha   90.00
_cell.angle_beta   90.00
_cell.angle_gamma   90.00
#
_symmetry.space_group_name_H-M   'P 1'
#
loop_
_entity.id
_entity.type
_entity.pdbx_description
1 polymer ?
#
loop_
_entity_poly.entity_id
_entity_poly.type
_entity_poly.pdbx_seq_one_letter_code
_entity_poly.pdbx_strand_id
1 'polypeptide(L)'
;MSLVTDQPRQRPETPLAPSARRKHVILSLSLPSDKVQDTADLVAAVFPFVDSLSSVNLRPETKAKLKKIREDTDKSIKADADREKKEELEQAVEDKKAAKRKAEEERIAKLPAAEQQKILEKERKRILRKSQGKAVVRK
;
A
#
# COMPACT_ATOMS: atom_id res chain seq x y z
N MET A 1 22.48 21.12 -5.20
CA MET A 1 21.82 20.74 -3.93
C MET A 1 22.40 19.41 -3.47
N SER A 2 22.81 19.31 -2.20
CA SER A 2 23.31 18.06 -1.61
C SER A 2 22.34 17.56 -0.54
N LEU A 3 21.90 16.31 -0.65
CA LEU A 3 20.96 15.68 0.27
C LEU A 3 21.62 14.46 0.94
N VAL A 4 21.67 14.46 2.27
CA VAL A 4 22.05 13.28 3.07
C VAL A 4 20.77 12.68 3.61
N THR A 5 20.48 11.43 3.26
CA THR A 5 19.23 10.77 3.64
C THR A 5 19.43 9.28 3.87
N ASP A 6 18.68 8.72 4.81
CA ASP A 6 18.55 7.28 5.03
C ASP A 6 17.17 6.75 4.60
N GLN A 7 16.37 7.61 3.96
CA GLN A 7 15.03 7.28 3.49
C GLN A 7 15.08 6.71 2.06
N PRO A 8 14.21 5.74 1.75
CA PRO A 8 14.06 5.23 0.39
C PRO A 8 13.53 6.33 -0.53
N ARG A 9 13.89 6.27 -1.83
CA ARG A 9 13.42 7.24 -2.84
C ARG A 9 11.92 7.17 -3.09
N GLN A 10 11.34 5.99 -2.94
CA GLN A 10 9.91 5.74 -3.07
C GLN A 10 9.38 5.25 -1.72
N ARG A 11 8.14 5.62 -1.40
CA ARG A 11 7.47 5.11 -0.20
C ARG A 11 7.32 3.59 -0.35
N PRO A 12 7.80 2.79 0.60
CA PRO A 12 7.71 1.35 0.49
C PRO A 12 6.28 0.88 0.75
N GLU A 13 5.87 -0.20 0.08
CA GLU A 13 4.55 -0.83 0.27
C GLU A 13 4.44 -1.52 1.63
N THR A 14 5.56 -1.94 2.21
CA THR A 14 5.63 -2.57 3.52
C THR A 14 6.73 -1.95 4.38
N PRO A 15 6.61 -2.00 5.72
CA PRO A 15 7.63 -1.47 6.61
C PRO A 15 9.01 -2.07 6.35
N LEU A 16 10.04 -1.23 6.32
CA LEU A 16 11.41 -1.67 6.03
C LEU A 16 12.12 -2.16 7.31
N ALA A 17 12.65 -3.38 7.25
CA ALA A 17 13.52 -3.92 8.29
C ALA A 17 14.75 -3.01 8.50
N PRO A 18 15.27 -2.86 9.74
CA PRO A 18 16.44 -2.01 10.01
C PRO A 18 17.66 -2.35 9.16
N SER A 19 17.90 -3.64 8.89
CA SER A 19 19.01 -4.13 8.05
C SER A 19 18.85 -3.80 6.57
N ALA A 20 17.63 -3.55 6.10
CA ALA A 20 17.35 -3.19 4.71
C ALA A 20 17.49 -1.68 4.45
N ARG A 21 17.65 -0.86 5.51
CA ARG A 21 17.77 0.60 5.39
C ARG A 21 19.16 0.97 4.90
N ARG A 22 19.22 1.80 3.85
CA ARG A 22 20.46 2.26 3.24
C ARG A 22 20.61 3.77 3.40
N LYS A 23 21.83 4.20 3.71
CA LYS A 23 22.18 5.63 3.75
C LYS A 23 22.67 6.05 2.38
N HIS A 24 22.24 7.23 1.94
CA HIS A 24 22.55 7.79 0.65
C HIS A 24 23.02 9.24 0.81
N VAL A 25 24.07 9.59 0.05
CA VAL A 25 24.45 10.97 -0.20
C VAL A 25 24.14 11.23 -1.67
N ILE A 26 23.25 12.18 -1.93
CA ILE A 26 22.82 12.55 -3.27
C ILE A 26 23.36 13.95 -3.56
N LEU A 27 24.25 14.03 -4.54
CA LEU A 27 24.81 15.29 -5.01
C LEU A 27 24.20 15.64 -6.36
N SER A 28 23.56 16.80 -6.46
CA SER A 28 23.03 17.34 -7.71
C SER A 28 23.76 18.65 -8.05
N LEU A 29 24.50 18.63 -9.15
CA LEU A 29 25.29 19.74 -9.65
C LEU A 29 24.76 20.19 -11.01
N SER A 30 24.78 21.50 -11.26
CA SER A 30 24.64 22.06 -12.60
C SER A 30 26.03 22.45 -13.07
N LEU A 31 26.51 21.84 -14.14
CA LEU A 31 27.86 22.06 -14.64
C LEU A 31 27.89 23.29 -15.56
N PRO A 32 28.76 24.29 -15.31
CA PRO A 32 28.97 25.39 -16.25
C PRO A 32 29.78 24.89 -17.45
N SER A 33 29.34 25.26 -18.66
CA SER A 33 29.91 24.81 -19.94
C SER A 33 31.42 25.06 -20.08
N ASP A 34 31.89 26.19 -19.53
CA ASP A 34 33.25 26.69 -19.76
C ASP A 34 34.23 26.41 -18.61
N LYS A 35 33.71 25.95 -17.46
CA LYS A 35 34.48 25.81 -16.20
C LYS A 35 34.19 24.50 -15.48
N VAL A 36 34.14 23.41 -16.24
CA VAL A 36 33.89 22.06 -15.70
C VAL A 36 34.97 21.66 -14.67
N GLN A 37 36.21 22.10 -14.86
CA GLN A 37 37.33 21.78 -13.97
C GLN A 37 37.14 22.30 -12.55
N ASP A 38 36.44 23.43 -12.38
CA ASP A 38 36.16 24.02 -11.06
C ASP A 38 35.25 23.12 -10.21
N THR A 39 34.58 22.13 -10.81
CA THR A 39 33.72 21.17 -10.10
C THR A 39 34.46 19.91 -9.65
N ALA A 40 35.67 19.67 -10.15
CA ALA A 40 36.45 18.48 -9.81
C ALA A 40 36.81 18.43 -8.33
N ASP A 41 37.25 19.57 -7.77
CA ASP A 41 37.59 19.68 -6.35
C ASP A 41 36.38 19.45 -5.44
N LEU A 42 35.20 19.92 -5.87
CA LEU A 42 33.94 19.70 -5.15
C LEU A 42 33.56 18.22 -5.13
N VAL A 43 33.69 17.53 -6.27
CA VAL A 43 33.43 16.09 -6.35
C VAL A 43 34.45 15.30 -5.53
N ALA A 44 35.73 15.68 -5.59
CA ALA A 44 36.79 15.07 -4.80
C ALA A 44 36.54 15.23 -3.29
N ALA A 45 36.07 16.41 -2.84
CA ALA A 45 35.75 16.68 -1.44
C ALA A 45 34.56 15.86 -0.90
N VAL A 46 33.71 15.30 -1.78
CA VAL A 46 32.55 14.49 -1.35
C VAL A 46 32.97 13.14 -0.80
N PHE A 47 34.05 12.54 -1.29
CA PHE A 47 34.54 11.24 -0.78
C PHE A 47 34.95 11.29 0.70
N PRO A 48 35.87 12.18 1.15
CA PRO A 48 36.20 12.28 2.57
C PRO A 48 34.99 12.73 3.41
N PHE A 49 34.07 13.49 2.83
CA PHE A 49 32.80 13.81 3.50
C PHE A 49 31.97 12.54 3.77
N VAL A 50 31.81 11.66 2.78
CA VAL A 50 31.10 10.36 2.95
C VAL A 50 31.78 9.52 4.02
N ASP A 51 33.10 9.44 4.01
CA ASP A 51 33.86 8.69 5.02
C ASP A 51 33.63 9.26 6.42
N SER A 52 33.60 10.58 6.56
CA SER A 52 33.34 11.24 7.85
C SER A 52 31.94 10.96 8.40
N LEU A 53 30.94 10.76 7.55
CA LEU A 53 29.56 10.45 8.00
C LEU A 53 29.46 9.11 8.72
N SER A 54 30.42 8.20 8.53
CA SER A 54 30.46 6.92 9.23
C SER A 54 30.77 7.07 10.74
N SER A 55 31.49 8.13 11.12
CA SER A 55 31.93 8.38 12.49
C SER A 55 31.04 9.38 13.25
N VAL A 56 30.02 9.94 12.60
CA VAL A 56 29.10 10.91 13.20
C VAL A 56 28.20 10.25 14.24
N ASN A 57 28.36 10.68 15.49
CA ASN A 57 27.50 10.28 16.59
C ASN A 57 26.38 11.30 16.83
N LEU A 58 25.14 10.88 16.54
CA LEU A 58 23.97 11.67 16.89
C LEU A 58 23.73 11.64 18.41
N ARG A 59 23.25 12.76 18.96
CA ARG A 59 22.82 12.86 20.36
C ARG A 59 21.71 11.82 20.66
N PRO A 60 21.64 11.28 21.88
CA PRO A 60 20.64 10.28 22.26
C PRO A 60 19.20 10.75 21.99
N GLU A 61 18.89 12.01 22.27
CA GLU A 61 17.57 12.62 22.01
C GLU A 61 17.20 12.58 20.53
N THR A 62 18.14 12.91 19.64
CA THR A 62 17.94 12.84 18.19
C THR A 62 17.73 11.40 17.73
N LYS A 63 18.50 10.45 18.26
CA LYS A 63 18.32 9.02 17.98
C LYS A 63 16.93 8.54 18.41
N ALA A 64 16.47 8.95 19.59
CA ALA A 64 15.14 8.59 20.10
C ALA A 64 14.01 9.18 19.23
N LYS A 65 14.12 10.46 18.84
CA LYS A 65 13.16 11.11 17.93
C LYS A 65 13.10 10.41 16.58
N LEU A 66 14.25 10.12 15.97
CA LEU A 66 14.32 9.39 14.70
C LEU A 66 13.69 8.00 14.79
N LYS A 67 13.96 7.27 15.88
CA LYS A 67 13.36 5.95 16.12
C LYS A 67 11.83 6.05 16.21
N LYS A 68 11.30 6.99 17.00
CA LYS A 68 9.86 7.19 17.14
C LYS A 68 9.18 7.54 15.81
N ILE A 69 9.74 8.48 15.05
CA ILE A 69 9.19 8.89 13.75
C ILE A 69 9.17 7.71 12.77
N ARG A 70 10.24 6.89 12.76
CA ARG A 70 10.30 5.68 11.94
C ARG A 70 9.22 4.68 12.33
N GLU A 71 9.05 4.41 13.62
CA GLU A 71 8.02 3.48 14.12
C GLU A 71 6.60 3.96 13.78
N ASP A 72 6.32 5.25 13.93
CA ASP A 72 5.01 5.82 13.61
C ASP A 72 4.73 5.78 12.11
N THR A 73 5.75 6.00 11.28
CA THR A 73 5.63 5.86 9.81
C THR A 73 5.43 4.40 9.41
N ASP A 74 6.17 3.47 10.02
CA ASP A 74 6.05 2.03 9.76
C ASP A 74 4.64 1.52 10.14
N LYS A 75 4.02 2.04 11.21
CA LYS A 75 2.62 1.75 11.56
C LYS A 75 1.64 2.24 10.48
N SER A 76 1.84 3.46 9.97
CA SER A 76 1.00 4.00 8.89
C SER A 76 1.11 3.15 7.63
N ILE A 77 2.33 2.82 7.20
CA ILE A 77 2.55 1.99 6.00
C ILE A 77 1.89 0.62 6.17
N LYS A 78 2.00 0.01 7.35
CA LYS A 78 1.34 -1.26 7.62
C LYS A 78 -0.19 -1.15 7.56
N ALA A 79 -0.76 -0.11 8.15
CA ALA A 79 -2.20 0.12 8.11
C ALA A 79 -2.72 0.33 6.68
N ASP A 80 -1.97 1.06 5.85
CA ASP A 80 -2.29 1.24 4.43
C ASP A 80 -2.25 -0.11 3.69
N ALA A 81 -1.20 -0.90 3.86
CA ALA A 81 -1.05 -2.21 3.22
C ALA A 81 -2.12 -3.22 3.67
N ASP A 82 -2.50 -3.21 4.95
CA ASP A 82 -3.55 -4.09 5.47
C ASP A 82 -4.93 -3.68 4.95
N ARG A 83 -5.18 -2.38 4.74
CA ARG A 83 -6.41 -1.87 4.13
C ARG A 83 -6.51 -2.28 2.67
N GLU A 84 -5.46 -2.08 1.88
CA GLU A 84 -5.44 -2.45 0.46
C GLU A 84 -5.69 -3.95 0.27
N LYS A 85 -5.03 -4.79 1.07
CA LYS A 85 -5.27 -6.25 1.06
C LYS A 85 -6.72 -6.60 1.41
N LYS A 86 -7.31 -5.90 2.38
CA LYS A 86 -8.70 -6.16 2.78
C LYS A 86 -9.66 -5.78 1.66
N GLU A 87 -9.46 -4.63 1.03
CA GLU A 87 -10.27 -4.16 -0.10
C GLU A 87 -10.16 -5.12 -1.29
N GLU A 88 -8.96 -5.61 -1.61
CA GLU A 88 -8.74 -6.60 -2.67
C GLU A 88 -9.46 -7.93 -2.37
N LEU A 89 -9.39 -8.40 -1.12
CA LEU A 89 -10.10 -9.61 -0.70
C LEU A 89 -11.63 -9.45 -0.77
N GLU A 90 -12.15 -8.30 -0.37
CA GLU A 90 -13.58 -7.99 -0.44
C GLU A 90 -14.07 -7.94 -1.90
N GLN A 91 -13.31 -7.28 -2.78
CA GLN A 91 -13.59 -7.24 -4.22
C GLN A 91 -13.58 -8.63 -4.82
N ALA A 92 -12.56 -9.45 -4.53
CA ALA A 92 -12.47 -10.81 -5.03
C ALA A 92 -13.64 -11.71 -4.56
N VAL A 93 -14.17 -11.46 -3.35
CA VAL A 93 -15.36 -12.17 -2.85
C VAL A 93 -16.63 -11.71 -3.57
N GLU A 94 -16.80 -10.41 -3.80
CA GLU A 94 -17.95 -9.87 -4.53
C GLU A 94 -17.94 -10.31 -6.00
N ASP A 95 -16.79 -10.30 -6.66
CA ASP A 95 -16.64 -10.79 -8.03
C ASP A 95 -17.01 -12.27 -8.16
N LYS A 96 -16.55 -13.11 -7.20
CA LYS A 96 -16.94 -14.52 -7.15
C LYS A 96 -18.45 -14.70 -6.94
N LYS A 97 -19.09 -13.87 -6.11
CA LYS A 97 -20.55 -13.91 -5.93
C LYS A 97 -21.28 -13.46 -7.18
N ALA A 98 -20.83 -12.38 -7.82
CA ALA A 98 -21.42 -11.85 -9.03
C ALA A 98 -21.32 -12.86 -10.19
N ALA A 99 -20.16 -13.50 -10.36
CA ALA A 99 -19.96 -14.55 -11.35
C ALA A 99 -20.89 -15.76 -11.11
N LYS A 100 -21.04 -16.20 -9.85
CA LYS A 100 -21.98 -17.27 -9.50
C LYS A 100 -23.44 -16.90 -9.79
N ARG A 101 -23.85 -15.67 -9.48
CA ARG A 101 -25.20 -15.18 -9.77
C ARG A 101 -25.47 -15.14 -11.27
N LYS A 102 -24.55 -14.57 -12.07
CA LYS A 102 -24.65 -14.55 -13.53
C LYS A 102 -24.76 -15.96 -14.12
N ALA A 103 -23.92 -16.89 -13.66
CA ALA A 103 -23.97 -18.28 -14.12
C ALA A 103 -25.29 -18.98 -13.76
N GLU A 104 -25.87 -18.68 -12.59
CA GLU A 104 -27.17 -19.21 -12.17
C GLU A 104 -28.32 -18.60 -12.98
N GLU A 105 -28.29 -17.28 -13.23
CA GLU A 105 -29.25 -16.57 -14.08
C GLU A 105 -29.24 -17.11 -15.51
N GLU A 106 -28.06 -17.31 -16.11
CA GLU A 106 -27.91 -17.91 -17.43
C GLU A 106 -28.43 -19.36 -17.48
N ARG A 107 -28.22 -20.13 -16.40
CA ARG A 107 -28.75 -21.49 -16.30
C ARG A 107 -30.27 -21.50 -16.24
N ILE A 108 -30.86 -20.59 -15.47
CA ILE A 108 -32.32 -20.45 -15.35
C ILE A 108 -32.92 -19.99 -16.68
N ALA A 109 -32.29 -19.02 -17.35
CA ALA A 109 -32.76 -18.51 -18.65
C ALA A 109 -32.81 -19.58 -19.75
N LYS A 110 -31.99 -20.65 -19.64
CA LYS A 110 -31.99 -21.79 -20.57
C LYS A 110 -33.09 -22.83 -20.28
N LEU A 111 -33.79 -22.74 -19.15
CA LEU A 111 -34.86 -23.70 -18.79
C LEU A 111 -36.19 -23.38 -19.52
N PRO A 112 -37.11 -24.34 -19.65
CA PRO A 112 -38.46 -24.10 -20.16
C PRO A 112 -39.26 -23.12 -19.28
N ALA A 113 -40.17 -22.33 -19.87
CA ALA A 113 -40.91 -21.25 -19.18
C ALA A 113 -41.65 -21.69 -17.90
N ALA A 114 -42.21 -22.90 -17.87
CA ALA A 114 -42.89 -23.44 -16.70
C ALA A 114 -41.95 -23.74 -15.52
N GLU A 115 -40.69 -24.10 -15.81
CA GLU A 115 -39.66 -24.36 -14.78
C GLU A 115 -39.01 -23.06 -14.30
N GLN A 116 -38.81 -22.10 -15.21
CA GLN A 116 -38.35 -20.75 -14.85
C GLN A 116 -39.28 -20.09 -13.83
N GLN A 117 -40.60 -20.12 -14.07
CA GLN A 117 -41.58 -19.51 -13.16
C GLN A 117 -41.57 -20.16 -11.77
N LYS A 118 -41.46 -21.49 -11.68
CA LYS A 118 -41.36 -22.21 -10.40
C LYS A 118 -40.11 -21.80 -9.60
N ILE A 119 -38.97 -21.61 -10.28
CA ILE A 119 -37.72 -21.19 -9.63
C ILE A 119 -37.83 -19.74 -9.14
N LEU A 120 -38.36 -18.83 -9.98
CA LEU A 120 -38.55 -17.42 -9.64
C LEU A 120 -39.53 -17.23 -8.47
N GLU A 121 -40.62 -17.99 -8.42
CA GLU A 121 -41.56 -17.95 -7.29
C GLU A 121 -40.94 -18.48 -5.99
N LYS A 122 -40.14 -19.56 -6.08
CA LYS A 122 -39.43 -20.12 -4.92
C LYS A 122 -38.39 -19.14 -4.37
N GLU A 123 -37.67 -18.44 -5.23
CA GLU A 123 -36.75 -17.37 -4.84
C GLU A 123 -37.48 -16.17 -4.22
N ARG A 124 -38.57 -15.70 -4.81
CA ARG A 124 -39.40 -14.62 -4.24
C ARG A 124 -39.86 -14.97 -2.83
N LYS A 125 -40.37 -16.20 -2.61
CA LYS A 125 -40.74 -16.68 -1.26
C LYS A 125 -39.56 -16.74 -0.30
N ARG A 126 -38.37 -17.12 -0.78
CA ARG A 126 -37.14 -17.16 0.04
C ARG A 126 -36.66 -15.75 0.44
N ILE A 127 -36.73 -14.78 -0.47
CA ILE A 127 -36.38 -13.38 -0.19
C ILE A 127 -37.36 -12.77 0.81
N LEU A 128 -38.66 -13.02 0.63
CA LEU A 128 -39.72 -12.54 1.54
C LEU A 128 -39.53 -13.07 2.98
N ARG A 129 -39.18 -14.36 3.13
CA ARG A 129 -38.87 -14.95 4.44
C ARG A 129 -37.63 -14.32 5.09
N LYS A 130 -36.60 -14.02 4.30
CA LYS A 130 -35.37 -13.37 4.78
C LYS A 130 -35.60 -11.91 5.18
N SER A 131 -36.45 -11.17 4.48
CA SER A 131 -36.77 -9.77 4.84
C SER A 131 -37.64 -9.69 6.10
N GLN A 132 -38.61 -10.58 6.25
CA GLN A 132 -39.45 -10.67 7.45
C GLN A 132 -38.65 -11.04 8.71
N GLY A 133 -37.70 -11.97 8.61
CA GLY A 133 -36.85 -12.34 9.75
C GLY A 133 -35.92 -11.22 10.26
N LYS A 134 -35.54 -10.26 9.39
CA LYS A 134 -34.71 -9.11 9.79
C LYS A 134 -35.50 -8.01 10.53
N ALA A 135 -36.81 -7.93 10.31
CA ALA A 135 -37.67 -6.95 10.97
C ALA A 135 -38.01 -7.34 12.43
N VAL A 136 -38.00 -8.64 12.75
CA VAL A 136 -38.37 -9.16 14.08
C VAL A 136 -37.21 -9.07 15.10
N VAL A 137 -35.95 -9.05 14.64
CA VAL A 137 -34.75 -9.07 15.51
C VAL A 137 -34.31 -7.66 15.99
N ARG A 138 -35.04 -6.59 15.64
CA ARG A 138 -34.76 -5.20 16.05
C ARG A 138 -35.66 -4.69 17.21
N LYS A 139 -36.12 -5.58 18.10
CA LYS A 139 -36.89 -5.19 19.30
C LYS A 139 -36.12 -5.51 20.57
#